data_AF-A0A9X4QQ55-F1
#
_entry.id   AF-A0A9X4QQ55-F1
#
_cell.length_a   1.000
_cell.length_b   1.000
_cell.length_c   1.000
_cell.angle_alpha   90.00
_cell.angle_beta   90.00
_cell.angle_gamma   90.00
#
_symmetry.space_group_name_H-M   'P 1'
#
loop_
_entity.id
_entity.type
_entity.pdbx_description
1 polymer ?
#
loop_
_entity_poly.entity_id
_entity_poly.type
_entity_poly.pdbx_seq_one_letter_code
_entity_poly.pdbx_strand_id
1 'polypeptide(L)'
;MNIYLLKDYVRVDGVTGAFIEMEGREEFETFERDIELHTAMNQYVSFQVIFDTEGEAITASDLSFGELRGPGGALTPDTEVFVEWFHETEGCAVPDCLVPLSAERPFRVPQDDVYLPGQKVGALWVDWFVPKGLVPGEYAGTVRAQANGSAKEFGLRLVVHAVTVPDKSLMTADLNAYADSISPVFPHLASNPNRYDDGSFFEMEKQVVAMSREHRALYHNLGYKHSGIVVPSFAPELEGEGKNIRVKSWERFDRHFGPYLDGSAFRGSRRGAYPIEYLYLPFHMNWPARFEKWGKKGFRTEVRRIMAEFVRHFEEMGWTETGFEIFLNHKKHYRFYPFTLDEIWYEHDEEPFEAYYDIIKETYDTTGVRFLFRTDESNYYGVHAQNHYADFCDLWVVNTGMFSWFPDAAENLKQKGKTVWLYGGVLRGLSDSFVTQFTSPMHAFMADVDGFCVWNAFGHGASDYLKAPISDEIIMYPGVRFGLEAPLPSIRLKFMRNTMQLADAMMGTNGFDIESKYGLKRKVKDIVNKHYGFDSDDGWWKETPDFADTPPRYWDFGRGGEVDKACSPAPASGKSPRMMERLRQEVLAYLGSTGLFE
;
A
#
# COMPACT_ATOMS: atom_id res chain seq x y z
N MET A 1 -37.43 -7.73 2.64
CA MET A 1 -35.98 -7.69 2.93
C MET A 1 -35.30 -8.93 2.37
N ASN A 2 -34.28 -8.72 1.54
CA ASN A 2 -33.45 -9.76 0.96
C ASN A 2 -32.04 -9.70 1.56
N ILE A 3 -31.51 -10.85 1.99
CA ILE A 3 -30.14 -10.98 2.52
C ILE A 3 -29.39 -11.96 1.61
N TYR A 4 -28.21 -11.58 1.14
CA TYR A 4 -27.37 -12.42 0.29
C TYR A 4 -25.89 -12.12 0.54
N LEU A 5 -25.01 -13.02 0.10
CA LEU A 5 -23.57 -12.84 0.20
C LEU A 5 -22.98 -12.40 -1.14
N LEU A 6 -21.91 -11.62 -1.07
CA LEU A 6 -21.07 -11.26 -2.21
C LEU A 6 -19.61 -11.62 -1.91
N LYS A 7 -18.84 -11.76 -2.99
CA LYS A 7 -17.40 -11.93 -2.94
C LYS A 7 -16.71 -10.58 -2.82
N ASP A 8 -15.44 -10.60 -2.40
CA ASP A 8 -14.60 -9.42 -2.18
C ASP A 8 -14.21 -8.66 -3.46
N TYR A 9 -14.56 -9.16 -4.64
CA TYR A 9 -14.20 -8.54 -5.93
C TYR A 9 -15.23 -7.55 -6.47
N VAL A 10 -16.41 -7.42 -5.85
CA VAL A 10 -17.51 -6.58 -6.35
C VAL A 10 -18.21 -5.86 -5.20
N ARG A 11 -18.74 -4.68 -5.45
CA ARG A 11 -19.54 -3.86 -4.53
C ARG A 11 -20.94 -3.62 -5.10
N VAL A 12 -21.84 -3.18 -4.22
CA VAL A 12 -23.20 -2.77 -4.60
C VAL A 12 -23.46 -1.31 -4.24
N ASP A 13 -24.34 -0.68 -5.00
CA ASP A 13 -24.84 0.66 -4.75
C ASP A 13 -25.81 0.68 -3.57
N GLY A 14 -25.58 1.59 -2.62
CA GLY A 14 -26.37 1.70 -1.38
C GLY A 14 -27.84 2.09 -1.55
N VAL A 15 -28.25 2.57 -2.73
CA VAL A 15 -29.62 3.04 -3.01
C VAL A 15 -30.36 2.09 -3.95
N THR A 16 -29.69 1.63 -5.00
CA THR A 16 -30.28 0.83 -6.09
C THR A 16 -30.01 -0.67 -5.95
N GLY A 17 -28.97 -1.05 -5.20
CA GLY A 17 -28.50 -2.45 -5.11
C GLY A 17 -27.83 -2.97 -6.38
N ALA A 18 -27.63 -2.13 -7.40
CA ALA A 18 -26.89 -2.51 -8.59
C ALA A 18 -25.40 -2.67 -8.27
N PHE A 19 -24.69 -3.55 -9.00
CA PHE A 19 -23.24 -3.62 -8.89
C PHE A 19 -22.58 -2.30 -9.30
N ILE A 20 -21.56 -1.89 -8.55
CA ILE A 20 -20.74 -0.70 -8.86
C ILE A 20 -19.81 -1.00 -10.03
N GLU A 21 -19.12 -2.15 -9.98
CA GLU A 21 -18.28 -2.60 -11.07
C GLU A 21 -19.13 -2.96 -12.31
N MET A 22 -18.62 -2.61 -13.48
CA MET A 22 -19.36 -2.75 -14.74
C MET A 22 -18.71 -3.74 -15.70
N GLU A 23 -17.38 -3.86 -15.69
CA GLU A 23 -16.62 -4.77 -16.54
C GLU A 23 -16.91 -6.23 -16.17
N GLY A 24 -17.43 -7.01 -17.13
CA GLY A 24 -17.76 -8.42 -16.94
C GLY A 24 -18.87 -8.65 -15.92
N ARG A 25 -19.84 -7.72 -15.82
CA ARG A 25 -20.97 -7.78 -14.89
C ARG A 25 -21.80 -9.05 -15.01
N GLU A 26 -21.86 -9.64 -16.19
CA GLU A 26 -22.51 -10.93 -16.45
C GLU A 26 -21.84 -12.11 -15.72
N GLU A 27 -20.60 -11.94 -15.25
CA GLU A 27 -19.89 -12.94 -14.47
C GLU A 27 -20.14 -12.80 -12.95
N PHE A 28 -20.81 -11.75 -12.48
CA PHE A 28 -20.98 -11.52 -11.04
C PHE A 28 -22.11 -12.38 -10.47
N GLU A 29 -21.88 -12.90 -9.26
CA GLU A 29 -22.79 -13.82 -8.60
C GLU A 29 -23.24 -13.28 -7.25
N THR A 30 -24.54 -13.41 -6.97
CA THR A 30 -25.10 -13.26 -5.63
C THR A 30 -25.30 -14.64 -5.03
N PHE A 31 -24.91 -14.83 -3.77
CA PHE A 31 -24.98 -16.13 -3.11
C PHE A 31 -26.11 -16.14 -2.09
N GLU A 32 -27.18 -16.87 -2.39
CA GLU A 32 -28.38 -16.92 -1.53
C GLU A 32 -28.39 -18.09 -0.54
N ARG A 33 -27.52 -19.08 -0.71
CA ARG A 33 -27.50 -20.29 0.11
C ARG A 33 -26.11 -20.64 0.61
N ASP A 34 -25.15 -20.73 -0.30
CA ASP A 34 -23.81 -21.22 0.01
C ASP A 34 -22.77 -20.30 -0.62
N ILE A 35 -21.67 -20.07 0.08
CA ILE A 35 -20.48 -19.41 -0.47
C ILE A 35 -19.26 -20.30 -0.25
N GLU A 36 -18.40 -20.37 -1.27
CA GLU A 36 -17.16 -21.16 -1.23
C GLU A 36 -15.96 -20.24 -1.35
N LEU A 37 -15.04 -20.25 -0.39
CA LEU A 37 -13.88 -19.37 -0.35
C LEU A 37 -12.59 -20.19 -0.47
N HIS A 38 -11.64 -19.73 -1.27
CA HIS A 38 -10.32 -20.36 -1.42
C HIS A 38 -9.23 -19.51 -0.75
N THR A 39 -8.37 -20.19 0.00
CA THR A 39 -7.34 -19.54 0.82
C THR A 39 -6.11 -20.43 0.96
N ALA A 40 -4.96 -19.81 1.20
CA ALA A 40 -3.79 -20.43 1.80
C ALA A 40 -3.89 -20.32 3.34
N MET A 41 -2.93 -20.93 4.04
CA MET A 41 -2.66 -20.64 5.45
C MET A 41 -1.93 -19.30 5.61
N ASN A 42 -2.07 -18.69 6.79
CA ASN A 42 -1.55 -17.35 7.12
C ASN A 42 -2.12 -16.22 6.23
N GLN A 43 -3.40 -16.34 5.91
CA GLN A 43 -4.06 -15.49 4.91
C GLN A 43 -5.43 -15.02 5.43
N TYR A 44 -5.76 -13.76 5.17
CA TYR A 44 -7.12 -13.26 5.23
C TYR A 44 -7.90 -13.64 3.97
N VAL A 45 -9.12 -14.12 4.15
CA VAL A 45 -10.11 -14.26 3.09
C VAL A 45 -11.33 -13.42 3.41
N SER A 46 -11.84 -12.69 2.41
CA SER A 46 -12.89 -11.71 2.62
C SER A 46 -14.15 -12.02 1.81
N PHE A 47 -15.30 -11.58 2.31
CA PHE A 47 -16.58 -11.60 1.63
C PHE A 47 -17.51 -10.55 2.25
N GLN A 48 -18.68 -10.33 1.66
CA GLN A 48 -19.64 -9.35 2.15
C GLN A 48 -20.99 -9.99 2.45
N VAL A 49 -21.70 -9.44 3.44
CA VAL A 49 -23.09 -9.76 3.75
C VAL A 49 -23.94 -8.54 3.39
N ILE A 50 -24.83 -8.69 2.41
CA ILE A 50 -25.65 -7.60 1.90
C ILE A 50 -27.06 -7.69 2.45
N PHE A 51 -27.59 -6.55 2.88
CA PHE A 51 -28.96 -6.38 3.36
C PHE A 51 -29.69 -5.40 2.45
N ASP A 52 -30.52 -5.93 1.55
CA ASP A 52 -31.47 -5.14 0.77
C ASP A 52 -32.79 -5.06 1.56
N THR A 53 -33.05 -3.85 2.06
CA THR A 53 -34.22 -3.56 2.88
C THR A 53 -35.55 -3.62 2.15
N GLU A 54 -35.55 -3.53 0.82
CA GLU A 54 -36.75 -3.27 0.01
C GLU A 54 -37.55 -2.04 0.50
N GLY A 55 -36.90 -1.11 1.21
CA GLY A 55 -37.51 0.09 1.78
C GLY A 55 -37.86 0.03 3.27
N GLU A 56 -37.67 -1.11 3.95
CA GLU A 56 -37.88 -1.22 5.40
C GLU A 56 -36.59 -1.02 6.21
N ALA A 57 -36.54 0.03 7.02
CA ALA A 57 -35.33 0.36 7.80
C ALA A 57 -34.88 -0.78 8.72
N ILE A 58 -33.57 -1.08 8.74
CA ILE A 58 -32.95 -2.04 9.66
C ILE A 58 -32.55 -1.30 10.93
N THR A 59 -33.14 -1.70 12.05
CA THR A 59 -32.91 -1.07 13.37
C THR A 59 -32.22 -1.99 14.37
N ALA A 60 -32.22 -3.29 14.08
CA ALA A 60 -31.50 -4.31 14.83
C ALA A 60 -30.94 -5.34 13.86
N SER A 61 -29.68 -5.71 14.06
CA SER A 61 -28.98 -6.70 13.25
C SER A 61 -28.03 -7.52 14.10
N ASP A 62 -27.74 -8.74 13.64
CA ASP A 62 -26.76 -9.63 14.23
C ASP A 62 -26.08 -10.44 13.13
N LEU A 63 -24.80 -10.75 13.33
CA LEU A 63 -24.03 -11.62 12.44
C LEU A 63 -23.24 -12.59 13.29
N SER A 64 -23.46 -13.88 13.07
CA SER A 64 -22.77 -14.94 13.80
C SER A 64 -22.19 -15.99 12.85
N PHE A 65 -21.08 -16.58 13.27
CA PHE A 65 -20.33 -17.57 12.52
C PHE A 65 -20.36 -18.89 13.30
N GLY A 66 -20.79 -19.96 12.64
CA GLY A 66 -20.65 -21.32 13.16
C GLY A 66 -19.20 -21.79 13.11
N GLU A 67 -18.86 -22.80 13.91
CA GLU A 67 -17.58 -23.49 13.79
C GLU A 67 -17.43 -24.10 12.39
N LEU A 68 -16.24 -23.98 11.78
CA LEU A 68 -15.94 -24.76 10.59
C LEU A 68 -15.43 -26.15 10.99
N ARG A 69 -15.79 -27.19 10.25
CA ARG A 69 -15.32 -28.56 10.46
C ARG A 69 -14.69 -29.09 9.19
N GLY A 70 -13.48 -29.63 9.30
CA GLY A 70 -12.72 -30.19 8.18
C GLY A 70 -11.68 -31.22 8.63
N PRO A 71 -10.70 -31.54 7.76
CA PRO A 71 -9.69 -32.58 8.00
C PRO A 71 -8.88 -32.43 9.30
N GLY A 72 -8.65 -31.19 9.75
CA GLY A 72 -7.95 -30.88 11.01
C GLY A 72 -8.84 -30.80 12.25
N GLY A 73 -10.14 -31.08 12.14
CA GLY A 73 -11.12 -30.92 13.22
C GLY A 73 -11.90 -29.61 13.12
N ALA A 74 -12.32 -29.09 14.29
CA ALA A 74 -13.06 -27.84 14.36
C ALA A 74 -12.11 -26.63 14.33
N LEU A 75 -12.44 -25.64 13.51
CA LEU A 75 -11.74 -24.36 13.41
C LEU A 75 -12.68 -23.26 13.89
N THR A 76 -12.29 -22.59 14.97
CA THR A 76 -12.99 -21.40 15.45
C THR A 76 -12.74 -20.24 14.48
N PRO A 77 -13.77 -19.51 14.04
CA PRO A 77 -13.61 -18.34 13.20
C PRO A 77 -12.81 -17.24 13.91
N ASP A 78 -11.73 -16.74 13.28
CA ASP A 78 -11.05 -15.48 13.64
C ASP A 78 -11.51 -14.42 12.64
N THR A 79 -12.62 -13.75 12.96
CA THR A 79 -13.31 -12.84 12.04
C THR A 79 -13.29 -11.40 12.53
N GLU A 80 -13.04 -10.48 11.62
CA GLU A 80 -13.24 -9.05 11.80
C GLU A 80 -14.40 -8.60 10.91
N VAL A 81 -15.39 -7.92 11.51
CA VAL A 81 -16.60 -7.49 10.80
C VAL A 81 -16.68 -5.97 10.82
N PHE A 82 -16.93 -5.39 9.65
CA PHE A 82 -17.00 -3.95 9.45
C PHE A 82 -18.31 -3.57 8.78
N VAL A 83 -18.93 -2.48 9.24
CA VAL A 83 -19.98 -1.76 8.53
C VAL A 83 -19.34 -1.01 7.37
N GLU A 84 -19.82 -1.27 6.15
CA GLU A 84 -19.37 -0.53 4.96
C GLU A 84 -20.07 0.83 4.91
N TRP A 85 -19.32 1.92 5.08
CA TRP A 85 -19.85 3.27 4.93
C TRP A 85 -19.90 3.66 3.45
N PHE A 86 -21.07 4.09 3.00
CA PHE A 86 -21.34 4.46 1.63
C PHE A 86 -21.03 5.94 1.40
N HIS A 87 -20.33 6.25 0.31
CA HIS A 87 -20.03 7.59 -0.16
C HIS A 87 -20.88 7.94 -1.38
N GLU A 88 -21.54 9.10 -1.38
CA GLU A 88 -22.20 9.61 -2.59
C GLU A 88 -21.16 10.15 -3.58
N THR A 89 -21.06 9.53 -4.75
CA THR A 89 -20.12 9.93 -5.80
C THR A 89 -20.68 9.60 -7.18
N GLU A 90 -20.47 10.48 -8.16
CA GLU A 90 -20.80 10.22 -9.58
C GLU A 90 -22.21 9.64 -9.85
N GLY A 91 -23.21 10.00 -9.05
CA GLY A 91 -24.59 9.51 -9.20
C GLY A 91 -24.86 8.11 -8.63
N CYS A 92 -23.92 7.55 -7.87
CA CYS A 92 -24.05 6.29 -7.14
C CYS A 92 -23.63 6.43 -5.67
N ALA A 93 -24.06 5.49 -4.83
CA ALA A 93 -23.65 5.38 -3.44
C ALA A 93 -22.67 4.21 -3.30
N VAL A 94 -21.38 4.50 -3.19
CA VAL A 94 -20.30 3.50 -3.24
C VAL A 94 -19.72 3.22 -1.84
N PRO A 95 -19.67 1.97 -1.37
CA PRO A 95 -19.02 1.65 -0.11
C PRO A 95 -17.49 1.72 -0.23
N ASP A 96 -16.82 2.29 0.77
CA ASP A 96 -15.36 2.23 0.87
C ASP A 96 -14.82 2.27 2.30
N CYS A 97 -15.25 3.20 3.15
CA CYS A 97 -14.75 3.28 4.52
C CYS A 97 -15.32 2.14 5.39
N LEU A 98 -14.46 1.39 6.09
CA LEU A 98 -14.85 0.24 6.89
C LEU A 98 -14.84 0.59 8.39
N VAL A 99 -16.03 0.69 8.97
CA VAL A 99 -16.22 1.02 10.39
C VAL A 99 -16.39 -0.28 11.19
N PRO A 100 -15.56 -0.60 12.19
CA PRO A 100 -15.71 -1.81 12.98
C PRO A 100 -17.11 -1.96 13.56
N LEU A 101 -17.73 -3.12 13.37
CA LEU A 101 -19.02 -3.44 13.95
C LEU A 101 -18.86 -3.58 15.47
N SER A 102 -19.68 -2.88 16.25
CA SER A 102 -19.66 -2.95 17.71
C SER A 102 -21.04 -2.70 18.31
N ALA A 103 -21.21 -2.98 19.60
CA ALA A 103 -22.45 -2.64 20.31
C ALA A 103 -22.71 -1.12 20.33
N GLU A 104 -21.65 -0.31 20.32
CA GLU A 104 -21.74 1.16 20.26
C GLU A 104 -22.03 1.66 18.84
N ARG A 105 -21.76 0.83 17.83
CA ARG A 105 -22.01 1.10 16.41
C ARG A 105 -22.67 -0.09 15.74
N PRO A 106 -23.95 -0.35 16.06
CA PRO A 106 -24.68 -1.45 15.45
C PRO A 106 -24.90 -1.16 13.96
N PHE A 107 -25.02 -2.21 13.17
CA PHE A 107 -25.38 -2.09 11.77
C PHE A 107 -26.87 -1.73 11.62
N ARG A 108 -27.13 -0.68 10.84
CA ARG A 108 -28.46 -0.16 10.51
C ARG A 108 -28.52 0.31 9.06
N VAL A 109 -29.74 0.36 8.51
CA VAL A 109 -30.01 0.91 7.18
C VAL A 109 -31.27 1.77 7.27
N PRO A 110 -31.25 3.05 6.89
CA PRO A 110 -30.07 3.83 6.47
C PRO A 110 -29.04 3.99 7.60
N GLN A 111 -27.77 4.11 7.25
CA GLN A 111 -26.67 4.32 8.19
C GLN A 111 -26.68 5.72 8.79
N ASP A 112 -27.12 6.71 8.02
CA ASP A 112 -27.33 8.08 8.44
C ASP A 112 -28.43 8.72 7.58
N ASP A 113 -29.54 9.09 8.23
CA ASP A 113 -30.75 9.63 7.58
C ASP A 113 -30.54 11.01 6.93
N VAL A 114 -29.46 11.72 7.26
CA VAL A 114 -29.15 13.05 6.71
C VAL A 114 -28.14 12.93 5.57
N TYR A 115 -27.13 12.09 5.75
CA TYR A 115 -26.07 11.89 4.78
C TYR A 115 -26.55 11.12 3.56
N LEU A 116 -27.24 9.98 3.74
CA LEU A 116 -27.76 9.16 2.65
C LEU A 116 -29.22 8.74 2.95
N PRO A 117 -30.18 9.69 2.92
CA PRO A 117 -31.58 9.45 3.29
C PRO A 117 -32.27 8.36 2.46
N GLY A 118 -31.80 8.13 1.22
CA GLY A 118 -32.35 7.15 0.31
C GLY A 118 -31.75 5.75 0.41
N GLN A 119 -30.87 5.50 1.38
CA GLN A 119 -30.19 4.21 1.49
C GLN A 119 -31.18 3.07 1.74
N LYS A 120 -31.14 2.06 0.87
CA LYS A 120 -31.95 0.84 0.96
C LYS A 120 -31.10 -0.41 1.04
N VAL A 121 -29.82 -0.29 0.71
CA VAL A 121 -28.87 -1.40 0.74
C VAL A 121 -27.74 -1.03 1.70
N GLY A 122 -27.50 -1.91 2.65
CA GLY A 122 -26.34 -1.85 3.54
C GLY A 122 -25.52 -3.12 3.42
N ALA A 123 -24.23 -3.03 3.73
CA ALA A 123 -23.30 -4.13 3.65
C ALA A 123 -22.43 -4.24 4.89
N LEU A 124 -22.08 -5.48 5.22
CA LEU A 124 -21.05 -5.82 6.19
C LEU A 124 -19.89 -6.49 5.47
N TRP A 125 -18.69 -5.94 5.60
CA TRP A 125 -17.45 -6.58 5.16
C TRP A 125 -16.97 -7.55 6.23
N VAL A 126 -16.66 -8.78 5.84
CA VAL A 126 -16.13 -9.82 6.72
C VAL A 126 -14.74 -10.19 6.26
N ASP A 127 -13.76 -10.01 7.15
CA ASP A 127 -12.45 -10.62 7.03
C ASP A 127 -12.37 -11.86 7.91
N TRP A 128 -11.90 -12.97 7.37
CA TRP A 128 -11.58 -14.19 8.12
C TRP A 128 -10.08 -14.46 8.01
N PHE A 129 -9.37 -14.46 9.13
CA PHE A 129 -7.97 -14.88 9.17
C PHE A 129 -7.81 -16.40 9.34
N VAL A 130 -7.07 -17.02 8.42
CA VAL A 130 -6.77 -18.45 8.43
C VAL A 130 -5.36 -18.65 8.97
N PRO A 131 -5.20 -19.24 10.17
CA PRO A 131 -3.89 -19.35 10.82
C PRO A 131 -2.95 -20.33 10.10
N LYS A 132 -1.67 -20.27 10.48
CA LYS A 132 -0.65 -21.24 10.07
C LYS A 132 -0.90 -22.63 10.63
N GLY A 133 -0.40 -23.64 9.93
CA GLY A 133 -0.35 -25.02 10.41
C GLY A 133 -1.69 -25.75 10.41
N LEU A 134 -2.71 -25.21 9.75
CA LEU A 134 -3.95 -25.94 9.52
C LEU A 134 -3.73 -27.09 8.54
N VAL A 135 -4.45 -28.19 8.74
CA VAL A 135 -4.44 -29.29 7.76
C VAL A 135 -5.16 -28.82 6.50
N PRO A 136 -4.52 -28.85 5.32
CA PRO A 136 -5.17 -28.48 4.06
C PRO A 136 -6.42 -29.32 3.77
N GLY A 137 -7.37 -28.74 3.05
CA GLY A 137 -8.62 -29.37 2.62
C GLY A 137 -9.84 -28.50 2.87
N GLU A 138 -11.02 -29.12 2.77
CA GLU A 138 -12.29 -28.42 2.86
C GLU A 138 -12.82 -28.37 4.29
N TYR A 139 -13.17 -27.16 4.73
CA TYR A 139 -13.82 -26.90 6.01
C TYR A 139 -15.22 -26.34 5.76
N ALA A 140 -16.23 -26.90 6.41
CA ALA A 140 -17.63 -26.50 6.24
C ALA A 140 -18.22 -25.97 7.55
N GLY A 141 -19.02 -24.91 7.46
CA GLY A 141 -19.81 -24.38 8.57
C GLY A 141 -20.89 -23.44 8.06
N THR A 142 -21.33 -22.50 8.89
CA THR A 142 -22.44 -21.60 8.55
C THR A 142 -22.16 -20.15 8.94
N VAL A 143 -22.80 -19.23 8.21
CA VAL A 143 -22.89 -17.81 8.57
C VAL A 143 -24.37 -17.50 8.75
N ARG A 144 -24.74 -16.89 9.88
CA ARG A 144 -26.12 -16.50 10.15
C ARG A 144 -26.20 -14.99 10.26
N ALA A 145 -26.97 -14.39 9.35
CA ALA A 145 -27.27 -12.96 9.34
C ALA A 145 -28.71 -12.74 9.80
N GLN A 146 -28.92 -11.77 10.68
CA GLN A 146 -30.23 -11.40 11.19
C GLN A 146 -30.45 -9.90 11.02
N ALA A 147 -31.67 -9.51 10.63
CA ALA A 147 -32.11 -8.12 10.64
C ALA A 147 -33.61 -8.05 10.98
N ASN A 148 -34.00 -7.13 11.87
CA ASN A 148 -35.39 -6.90 12.32
C ASN A 148 -36.16 -8.19 12.69
N GLY A 149 -35.47 -9.17 13.30
CA GLY A 149 -36.07 -10.46 13.69
C GLY A 149 -36.10 -11.53 12.59
N SER A 150 -35.88 -11.17 11.32
CA SER A 150 -35.69 -12.14 10.22
C SER A 150 -34.26 -12.63 10.19
N ALA A 151 -34.05 -13.94 10.08
CA ALA A 151 -32.71 -14.54 10.01
C ALA A 151 -32.56 -15.38 8.75
N LYS A 152 -31.36 -15.34 8.16
CA LYS A 152 -30.96 -16.19 7.05
C LYS A 152 -29.64 -16.87 7.40
N GLU A 153 -29.58 -18.17 7.18
CA GLU A 153 -28.39 -18.99 7.37
C GLU A 153 -27.83 -19.36 6.01
N PHE A 154 -26.51 -19.25 5.88
CA PHE A 154 -25.76 -19.57 4.68
C PHE A 154 -24.75 -20.67 4.99
N GLY A 155 -24.60 -21.63 4.10
CA GLY A 155 -23.48 -22.57 4.11
C GLY A 155 -22.19 -21.87 3.73
N LEU A 156 -21.14 -22.14 4.47
CA LEU A 156 -19.81 -21.63 4.21
C LEU A 156 -18.85 -22.79 3.97
N ARG A 157 -18.24 -22.83 2.79
CA ARG A 157 -17.16 -23.77 2.47
C ARG A 157 -15.85 -23.00 2.35
N LEU A 158 -14.84 -23.41 3.10
CA LEU A 158 -13.50 -22.86 3.06
C LEU A 158 -12.54 -23.93 2.54
N VAL A 159 -12.02 -23.73 1.33
CA VAL A 159 -11.01 -24.59 0.71
C VAL A 159 -9.64 -24.05 1.07
N VAL A 160 -8.97 -24.72 2.01
CA VAL A 160 -7.60 -24.39 2.45
C VAL A 160 -6.62 -25.18 1.58
N HIS A 161 -5.91 -24.48 0.70
CA HIS A 161 -4.87 -25.06 -0.13
C HIS A 161 -3.60 -25.34 0.69
N ALA A 162 -2.80 -26.31 0.26
CA ALA A 162 -1.50 -26.63 0.84
C ALA A 162 -0.44 -25.58 0.47
N VAL A 163 -0.68 -24.34 0.89
CA VAL A 163 0.15 -23.15 0.64
C VAL A 163 0.16 -22.35 1.93
N THR A 164 1.31 -21.78 2.30
CA THR A 164 1.42 -20.86 3.43
C THR A 164 1.97 -19.54 2.94
N VAL A 165 1.21 -18.45 3.13
CA VAL A 165 1.70 -17.10 2.81
C VAL A 165 2.77 -16.69 3.84
N PRO A 166 3.93 -16.16 3.42
CA PRO A 166 4.97 -15.74 4.36
C PRO A 166 4.51 -14.59 5.27
N ASP A 167 5.18 -14.44 6.42
CA ASP A 167 4.95 -13.32 7.34
C ASP A 167 5.47 -12.00 6.76
N LYS A 168 6.71 -12.01 6.28
CA LYS A 168 7.35 -10.89 5.61
C LYS A 168 7.07 -10.96 4.12
N SER A 169 6.61 -9.85 3.56
CA SER A 169 6.36 -9.77 2.12
C SER A 169 7.69 -9.68 1.39
N LEU A 170 7.78 -10.30 0.22
CA LEU A 170 8.96 -10.17 -0.66
C LEU A 170 8.86 -8.93 -1.56
N MET A 171 7.64 -8.44 -1.75
CA MET A 171 7.32 -7.20 -2.44
C MET A 171 6.90 -6.13 -1.45
N THR A 172 7.28 -4.88 -1.70
CA THR A 172 6.82 -3.73 -0.92
C THR A 172 5.59 -3.10 -1.55
N ALA A 173 4.48 -3.10 -0.82
CA ALA A 173 3.37 -2.18 -1.06
C ALA A 173 3.61 -0.92 -0.23
N ASP A 174 4.22 0.08 -0.85
CA ASP A 174 4.55 1.36 -0.24
C ASP A 174 3.30 2.24 -0.13
N LEU A 175 2.97 2.65 1.09
CA LEU A 175 1.88 3.57 1.40
C LEU A 175 2.53 4.89 1.83
N ASN A 176 2.95 5.68 0.83
CA ASN A 176 3.59 6.96 1.06
C ASN A 176 2.66 7.93 1.79
N ALA A 177 3.21 8.72 2.69
CA ALA A 177 2.52 9.77 3.41
C ALA A 177 3.50 10.91 3.72
N TYR A 178 2.95 12.08 4.04
CA TYR A 178 3.76 13.22 4.45
C TYR A 178 3.66 13.43 5.95
N ALA A 179 4.81 13.71 6.57
CA ALA A 179 4.87 13.85 8.01
C ALA A 179 3.99 14.99 8.50
N ASP A 180 3.31 14.62 9.58
CA ASP A 180 2.18 15.23 10.26
C ASP A 180 0.84 15.30 9.52
N SER A 181 0.64 14.61 8.39
CA SER A 181 -0.71 14.50 7.77
C SER A 181 -1.77 13.85 8.67
N ILE A 182 -1.34 13.13 9.70
CA ILE A 182 -2.20 12.52 10.73
C ILE A 182 -2.79 13.59 11.66
N SER A 183 -1.97 14.51 12.19
CA SER A 183 -2.44 15.40 13.28
C SER A 183 -3.63 16.29 12.91
N PRO A 184 -3.70 16.93 11.72
CA PRO A 184 -4.82 17.79 11.35
C PRO A 184 -6.19 17.10 11.38
N VAL A 185 -6.25 15.78 11.17
CA VAL A 185 -7.52 15.04 11.10
C VAL A 185 -7.98 14.48 12.45
N PHE A 186 -7.13 14.49 13.47
CA PHE A 186 -7.47 14.08 14.84
C PHE A 186 -7.53 15.30 15.78
N PRO A 187 -8.70 15.69 16.30
CA PRO A 187 -8.84 16.93 17.08
C PRO A 187 -7.89 17.04 18.28
N HIS A 188 -7.61 15.92 18.96
CA HIS A 188 -6.71 15.90 20.11
C HIS A 188 -5.25 16.15 19.72
N LEU A 189 -4.82 15.78 18.50
CA LEU A 189 -3.49 16.07 17.97
C LEU A 189 -3.43 17.48 17.37
N ALA A 190 -4.43 17.86 16.58
CA ALA A 190 -4.51 19.17 15.92
C ALA A 190 -4.42 20.33 16.93
N SER A 191 -5.01 20.16 18.11
CA SER A 191 -4.99 21.15 19.19
C SER A 191 -3.78 21.06 20.13
N ASN A 192 -2.92 20.03 19.98
CA ASN A 192 -1.80 19.78 20.87
C ASN A 192 -0.45 20.21 20.25
N PRO A 193 0.14 21.34 20.68
CA PRO A 193 1.47 21.76 20.20
C PRO A 193 2.60 20.87 20.69
N ASN A 194 2.42 20.13 21.80
CA ASN A 194 3.44 19.28 22.43
C ASN A 194 3.34 17.81 22.01
N ARG A 195 2.55 17.49 20.96
CA ARG A 195 2.23 16.12 20.55
C ARG A 195 3.44 15.19 20.27
N TYR A 196 4.58 15.77 19.91
CA TYR A 196 5.84 15.05 19.70
C TYR A 196 6.68 14.90 20.98
N ASP A 197 6.42 15.74 21.99
CA ASP A 197 7.11 15.73 23.28
C ASP A 197 6.41 14.79 24.26
N ASP A 198 5.07 14.84 24.31
CA ASP A 198 4.25 13.98 25.18
C ASP A 198 3.96 12.58 24.62
N GLY A 199 4.24 12.35 23.33
CA GLY A 199 4.10 11.05 22.67
C GLY A 199 2.72 10.78 22.08
N SER A 200 1.76 11.71 22.19
CA SER A 200 0.42 11.51 21.63
C SER A 200 0.41 11.29 20.11
N PHE A 201 1.30 11.97 19.37
CA PHE A 201 1.47 11.70 17.93
C PHE A 201 1.98 10.27 17.68
N PHE A 202 2.95 9.79 18.45
CA PHE A 202 3.55 8.46 18.27
C PHE A 202 2.53 7.34 18.51
N GLU A 203 1.65 7.49 19.50
CA GLU A 203 0.60 6.50 19.76
C GLU A 203 -0.40 6.39 18.61
N MET A 204 -0.78 7.51 17.99
CA MET A 204 -1.67 7.50 16.82
C MET A 204 -0.95 6.97 15.58
N GLU A 205 0.27 7.43 15.31
CA GLU A 205 1.05 6.96 14.17
C GLU A 205 1.31 5.46 14.25
N LYS A 206 1.62 4.93 15.44
CA LYS A 206 1.78 3.48 15.65
C LYS A 206 0.54 2.69 15.26
N GLN A 207 -0.66 3.22 15.47
CA GLN A 207 -1.91 2.56 15.02
C GLN A 207 -2.01 2.56 13.49
N VAL A 208 -1.63 3.65 12.83
CA VAL A 208 -1.60 3.73 11.35
C VAL A 208 -0.58 2.74 10.78
N VAL A 209 0.63 2.73 11.33
CA VAL A 209 1.73 1.84 10.94
C VAL A 209 1.37 0.37 11.19
N ALA A 210 0.74 0.05 12.32
CA ALA A 210 0.26 -1.30 12.62
C ALA A 210 -0.85 -1.74 11.65
N MET A 211 -1.78 -0.86 11.30
CA MET A 211 -2.80 -1.15 10.29
C MET A 211 -2.15 -1.45 8.93
N SER A 212 -1.17 -0.65 8.48
CA SER A 212 -0.44 -0.94 7.24
C SER A 212 0.28 -2.29 7.30
N ARG A 213 0.95 -2.62 8.41
CA ARG A 213 1.61 -3.92 8.63
C ARG A 213 0.62 -5.07 8.44
N GLU A 214 -0.54 -5.02 9.09
CA GLU A 214 -1.61 -6.04 8.96
C GLU A 214 -2.14 -6.18 7.52
N HIS A 215 -2.07 -5.11 6.73
CA HIS A 215 -2.51 -5.09 5.33
C HIS A 215 -1.38 -5.36 4.32
N ARG A 216 -0.26 -5.94 4.79
CA ARG A 216 0.90 -6.30 3.94
C ARG A 216 1.54 -5.11 3.23
N ALA A 217 1.57 -3.98 3.93
CA ALA A 217 2.06 -2.71 3.39
C ALA A 217 3.01 -2.00 4.36
N LEU A 218 3.85 -1.14 3.80
CA LEU A 218 4.73 -0.22 4.53
C LEU A 218 4.02 1.14 4.64
N TYR A 219 3.81 1.66 5.85
CA TYR A 219 3.47 3.08 6.01
C TYR A 219 4.74 3.90 5.94
N HIS A 220 4.88 4.72 4.91
CA HIS A 220 6.14 5.37 4.59
C HIS A 220 6.02 6.88 4.69
N ASN A 221 6.47 7.42 5.82
CA ASN A 221 6.14 8.79 6.22
C ASN A 221 7.32 9.74 5.96
N LEU A 222 7.21 10.60 4.94
CA LEU A 222 8.26 11.55 4.58
C LEU A 222 8.37 12.69 5.60
N GLY A 223 9.48 12.72 6.34
CA GLY A 223 9.73 13.59 7.48
C GLY A 223 9.86 15.09 7.23
N TYR A 224 9.78 15.55 5.98
CA TYR A 224 9.98 16.94 5.61
C TYR A 224 9.12 17.35 4.40
N LYS A 225 8.88 18.65 4.31
CA LYS A 225 8.13 19.27 3.21
C LYS A 225 9.05 19.55 2.01
N HIS A 226 8.47 19.84 0.85
CA HIS A 226 9.23 20.35 -0.31
C HIS A 226 10.06 21.60 -0.01
N SER A 227 9.69 22.39 1.01
CA SER A 227 10.48 23.53 1.51
C SER A 227 11.77 23.12 2.23
N GLY A 228 11.96 21.84 2.55
CA GLY A 228 13.03 21.33 3.40
C GLY A 228 12.83 21.67 4.88
N ILE A 229 11.60 21.96 5.30
CA ILE A 229 11.26 22.06 6.72
C ILE A 229 11.02 20.64 7.23
N VAL A 230 11.89 20.20 8.13
CA VAL A 230 11.77 18.92 8.83
C VAL A 230 10.72 19.03 9.94
N VAL A 231 9.82 18.06 9.99
CA VAL A 231 8.79 17.95 11.03
C VAL A 231 9.46 17.57 12.35
N PRO A 232 9.05 18.17 13.50
CA PRO A 232 9.61 17.78 14.78
C PRO A 232 9.52 16.26 15.01
N SER A 233 10.54 15.66 15.62
CA SER A 233 10.76 14.21 15.82
C SER A 233 11.17 13.38 14.60
N PHE A 234 11.13 13.91 13.38
CA PHE A 234 11.62 13.22 12.16
C PHE A 234 13.13 13.43 11.90
N ALA A 235 13.79 14.21 12.75
CA ALA A 235 15.24 14.32 12.83
C ALA A 235 15.69 14.43 14.29
N PRO A 236 16.89 13.95 14.62
CA PRO A 236 17.48 14.21 15.93
C PRO A 236 17.81 15.70 16.10
N GLU A 237 17.84 16.16 17.35
CA GLU A 237 18.21 17.54 17.65
C GLU A 237 19.70 17.75 17.37
N LEU A 238 20.05 18.81 16.63
CA LEU A 238 21.44 19.16 16.33
C LEU A 238 21.89 20.35 17.17
N GLU A 239 23.19 20.41 17.47
CA GLU A 239 23.82 21.61 18.04
C GLU A 239 25.18 21.90 17.40
N GLY A 240 25.65 23.14 17.53
CA GLY A 240 26.87 23.60 16.89
C GLY A 240 26.72 23.88 15.39
N GLU A 241 27.84 24.24 14.74
CA GLU A 241 27.89 24.52 13.30
C GLU A 241 29.27 24.19 12.72
N GLY A 242 29.34 24.05 11.39
CA GLY A 242 30.56 23.77 10.66
C GLY A 242 31.25 22.50 11.16
N LYS A 243 32.48 22.65 11.66
CA LYS A 243 33.25 21.54 12.21
C LYS A 243 32.81 21.12 13.61
N ASN A 244 31.95 21.89 14.27
CA ASN A 244 31.47 21.62 15.63
C ASN A 244 30.02 21.12 15.64
N ILE A 245 29.38 20.99 14.46
CA ILE A 245 28.04 20.40 14.39
C ILE A 245 28.10 18.94 14.88
N ARG A 246 27.08 18.56 15.64
CA ARG A 246 26.86 17.21 16.14
C ARG A 246 25.39 16.96 16.47
N VAL A 247 25.01 15.71 16.63
CA VAL A 247 23.73 15.37 17.25
C VAL A 247 23.78 15.71 18.74
N LYS A 248 22.85 16.54 19.20
CA LYS A 248 22.69 16.91 20.61
C LYS A 248 22.03 15.78 21.41
N SER A 249 20.99 15.16 20.85
CA SER A 249 20.30 14.04 21.47
C SER A 249 19.59 13.17 20.43
N TRP A 250 19.72 11.85 20.62
CA TRP A 250 18.99 10.82 19.90
C TRP A 250 17.67 10.43 20.56
N GLU A 251 17.44 10.83 21.82
CA GLU A 251 16.33 10.33 22.65
C GLU A 251 14.97 10.42 21.96
N ARG A 252 14.66 11.55 21.31
CA ARG A 252 13.38 11.71 20.62
C ARG A 252 13.29 10.87 19.35
N PHE A 253 14.38 10.77 18.59
CA PHE A 253 14.46 9.98 17.37
C PHE A 253 14.29 8.49 17.71
N ASP A 254 15.00 8.01 18.74
CA ASP A 254 14.95 6.63 19.20
C ASP A 254 13.57 6.27 19.79
N ARG A 255 12.97 7.19 20.56
CA ARG A 255 11.60 6.99 21.08
C ARG A 255 10.56 6.89 19.96
N HIS A 256 10.75 7.62 18.87
CA HIS A 256 9.85 7.64 17.74
C HIS A 256 10.05 6.41 16.84
N PHE A 257 11.26 6.22 16.31
CA PHE A 257 11.52 5.20 15.29
C PHE A 257 12.07 3.88 15.84
N GLY A 258 12.69 3.87 17.01
CA GLY A 258 13.30 2.67 17.60
C GLY A 258 12.35 1.46 17.60
N PRO A 259 11.09 1.59 18.06
CA PRO A 259 10.13 0.48 18.03
C PRO A 259 9.79 -0.05 16.63
N TYR A 260 9.88 0.79 15.59
CA TYR A 260 9.67 0.38 14.20
C TYR A 260 10.91 -0.28 13.61
N LEU A 261 12.11 0.15 14.03
CA LEU A 261 13.41 -0.32 13.53
C LEU A 261 13.90 -1.60 14.23
N ASP A 262 13.41 -1.89 15.44
CA ASP A 262 13.65 -3.17 16.13
C ASP A 262 12.47 -4.16 16.01
N GLY A 263 11.38 -3.73 15.36
CA GLY A 263 10.16 -4.50 15.15
C GLY A 263 9.25 -4.67 16.38
N SER A 264 9.61 -4.09 17.54
CA SER A 264 8.84 -4.24 18.78
C SER A 264 7.45 -3.60 18.72
N ALA A 265 7.25 -2.61 17.84
CA ALA A 265 5.94 -2.04 17.55
C ALA A 265 4.92 -3.07 17.02
N PHE A 266 5.39 -4.20 16.47
CA PHE A 266 4.58 -5.21 15.78
C PHE A 266 4.42 -6.53 16.55
N ARG A 267 4.78 -6.60 17.84
CA ARG A 267 4.69 -7.85 18.64
C ARG A 267 3.29 -8.48 18.70
N GLY A 268 2.23 -7.70 18.51
CA GLY A 268 0.85 -8.19 18.45
C GLY A 268 0.32 -8.45 17.04
N SER A 269 1.13 -8.18 16.01
CA SER A 269 0.71 -8.38 14.62
C SER A 269 0.61 -9.86 14.28
N ARG A 270 -0.37 -10.24 13.44
CA ARG A 270 -0.49 -11.60 12.90
C ARG A 270 0.71 -11.98 12.02
N ARG A 271 1.48 -11.00 11.55
CA ARG A 271 2.71 -11.16 10.76
C ARG A 271 3.99 -11.22 11.60
N GLY A 272 3.89 -11.07 12.92
CA GLY A 272 5.03 -11.10 13.83
C GLY A 272 5.81 -9.79 13.94
N ALA A 273 6.81 -9.80 14.83
CA ALA A 273 7.64 -8.65 15.15
C ALA A 273 8.91 -8.63 14.29
N TYR A 274 8.94 -7.76 13.28
CA TYR A 274 10.14 -7.47 12.50
C TYR A 274 10.18 -6.00 12.07
N PRO A 275 11.38 -5.46 11.78
CA PRO A 275 11.54 -4.05 11.43
C PRO A 275 10.73 -3.64 10.20
N ILE A 276 10.38 -2.35 10.11
CA ILE A 276 9.86 -1.78 8.86
C ILE A 276 10.89 -1.94 7.73
N GLU A 277 10.38 -2.13 6.51
CA GLU A 277 11.19 -2.42 5.34
C GLU A 277 12.06 -1.22 4.94
N TYR A 278 11.47 -0.01 4.97
CA TYR A 278 12.14 1.23 4.61
C TYR A 278 11.74 2.41 5.50
N LEU A 279 12.64 3.39 5.62
CA LEU A 279 12.42 4.64 6.35
C LEU A 279 13.14 5.80 5.68
N TYR A 280 12.41 6.88 5.37
CA TYR A 280 13.01 8.15 4.98
C TYR A 280 13.89 8.76 6.08
N LEU A 281 15.09 9.15 5.72
CA LEU A 281 15.96 9.97 6.54
C LEU A 281 15.79 11.46 6.24
N PRO A 282 16.08 12.34 7.20
CA PRO A 282 15.93 13.79 7.02
C PRO A 282 16.99 14.44 6.12
N PHE A 283 17.88 13.68 5.47
CA PHE A 283 18.95 14.21 4.63
C PHE A 283 18.40 14.76 3.31
N HIS A 284 18.50 16.07 3.13
CA HIS A 284 18.10 16.76 1.90
C HIS A 284 18.89 18.07 1.74
N MET A 285 18.48 18.97 0.82
CA MET A 285 19.24 20.19 0.50
C MET A 285 19.29 21.25 1.61
N ASN A 286 18.54 21.06 2.69
CA ASN A 286 18.41 22.04 3.77
C ASN A 286 18.47 21.43 5.17
N TRP A 287 18.80 20.13 5.26
CA TRP A 287 19.13 19.46 6.50
C TRP A 287 20.19 18.36 6.22
N PRO A 288 21.22 18.20 7.07
CA PRO A 288 21.47 18.90 8.34
C PRO A 288 22.08 20.30 8.17
N ALA A 289 22.61 20.59 6.98
CA ALA A 289 23.17 21.89 6.64
C ALA A 289 22.11 22.73 5.93
N ARG A 290 22.02 24.01 6.28
CA ARG A 290 21.07 24.91 5.61
C ARG A 290 21.48 25.18 4.16
N PHE A 291 20.49 25.32 3.28
CA PHE A 291 20.71 25.51 1.84
C PHE A 291 21.52 26.76 1.50
N GLU A 292 21.53 27.81 2.32
CA GLU A 292 22.34 29.03 2.05
C GLU A 292 23.86 28.76 2.12
N LYS A 293 24.26 27.58 2.60
CA LYS A 293 25.63 27.09 2.57
C LYS A 293 25.95 26.24 1.33
N TRP A 294 24.97 25.94 0.47
CA TRP A 294 25.18 25.19 -0.76
C TRP A 294 26.33 25.80 -1.59
N GLY A 295 27.18 24.95 -2.16
CA GLY A 295 28.42 25.35 -2.85
C GLY A 295 29.57 25.78 -1.92
N LYS A 296 29.37 25.88 -0.59
CA LYS A 296 30.43 26.21 0.38
C LYS A 296 30.94 24.95 1.09
N LYS A 297 32.21 24.97 1.51
CA LYS A 297 32.84 23.88 2.29
C LYS A 297 32.07 23.53 3.58
N GLY A 298 31.40 24.50 4.18
CA GLY A 298 30.58 24.31 5.38
C GLY A 298 29.45 23.30 5.18
N PHE A 299 28.75 23.35 4.04
CA PHE A 299 27.66 22.42 3.73
C PHE A 299 28.17 20.98 3.67
N ARG A 300 29.21 20.73 2.87
CA ARG A 300 29.85 19.40 2.76
C ARG A 300 30.32 18.88 4.12
N THR A 301 30.90 19.76 4.94
CA THR A 301 31.40 19.39 6.28
C THR A 301 30.26 18.97 7.21
N GLU A 302 29.19 19.75 7.24
CA GLU A 302 28.06 19.51 8.15
C GLU A 302 27.28 18.25 7.77
N VAL A 303 26.96 18.08 6.48
CA VAL A 303 26.28 16.87 5.96
C VAL A 303 27.08 15.61 6.29
N ARG A 304 28.38 15.58 5.97
CA ARG A 304 29.22 14.39 6.22
C ARG A 304 29.36 14.05 7.71
N ARG A 305 29.47 15.06 8.58
CA ARG A 305 29.62 14.82 10.02
C ARG A 305 28.36 14.19 10.61
N ILE A 306 27.19 14.73 10.29
CA ILE A 306 25.94 14.17 10.79
C ILE A 306 25.63 12.82 10.16
N MET A 307 25.94 12.62 8.87
CA MET A 307 25.80 11.30 8.25
C MET A 307 26.67 10.24 8.94
N ALA A 308 27.92 10.58 9.27
CA ALA A 308 28.78 9.67 10.05
C ALA A 308 28.25 9.39 11.47
N GLU A 309 27.54 10.34 12.11
CA GLU A 309 26.87 10.08 13.38
C GLU A 309 25.65 9.18 13.24
N PHE A 310 24.87 9.30 12.16
CA PHE A 310 23.79 8.36 11.81
C PHE A 310 24.31 6.94 11.61
N VAL A 311 25.37 6.78 10.80
CA VAL A 311 26.01 5.47 10.56
C VAL A 311 26.42 4.83 11.88
N ARG A 312 27.19 5.53 12.71
CA ARG A 312 27.64 5.00 14.01
C ARG A 312 26.47 4.64 14.93
N HIS A 313 25.48 5.53 15.06
CA HIS A 313 24.33 5.28 15.93
C HIS A 313 23.53 4.07 15.48
N PHE A 314 23.28 3.93 14.17
CA PHE A 314 22.48 2.83 13.63
C PHE A 314 23.24 1.49 13.73
N GLU A 315 24.56 1.50 13.59
CA GLU A 315 25.42 0.34 13.88
C GLU A 315 25.37 -0.06 15.37
N GLU A 316 25.49 0.92 16.28
CA GLU A 316 25.42 0.69 17.73
C GLU A 316 24.06 0.13 18.16
N MET A 317 22.98 0.58 17.50
CA MET A 317 21.62 0.09 17.74
C MET A 317 21.29 -1.22 17.02
N GLY A 318 22.14 -1.66 16.09
CA GLY A 318 21.93 -2.88 15.29
C GLY A 318 20.83 -2.77 14.23
N TRP A 319 20.44 -1.56 13.84
CA TRP A 319 19.40 -1.32 12.84
C TRP A 319 19.93 -1.57 11.41
N THR A 320 19.97 -2.85 11.02
CA THR A 320 20.60 -3.30 9.77
C THR A 320 19.62 -3.87 8.75
N GLU A 321 18.38 -4.16 9.15
CA GLU A 321 17.38 -4.77 8.26
C GLU A 321 16.59 -3.75 7.41
N THR A 322 16.36 -2.55 7.94
CA THR A 322 15.62 -1.46 7.28
C THR A 322 16.49 -0.76 6.24
N GLY A 323 15.92 -0.47 5.07
CA GLY A 323 16.51 0.43 4.08
C GLY A 323 16.28 1.89 4.47
N PHE A 324 17.36 2.64 4.70
CA PHE A 324 17.30 4.04 5.10
C PHE A 324 17.49 4.96 3.91
N GLU A 325 16.43 5.66 3.54
CA GLU A 325 16.35 6.39 2.28
C GLU A 325 16.82 7.84 2.41
N ILE A 326 17.68 8.26 1.50
CA ILE A 326 18.05 9.66 1.31
C ILE A 326 17.36 10.13 0.03
N PHE A 327 16.35 10.99 0.18
CA PHE A 327 15.47 11.39 -0.92
C PHE A 327 15.43 12.91 -1.12
N LEU A 328 15.85 13.38 -2.29
CA LEU A 328 15.88 14.82 -2.58
C LEU A 328 14.52 15.31 -3.13
N ASN A 329 13.50 15.39 -2.27
CA ASN A 329 12.12 15.76 -2.63
C ASN A 329 11.89 17.26 -2.97
N HIS A 330 12.80 17.90 -3.70
CA HIS A 330 12.72 19.33 -3.98
C HIS A 330 12.24 19.59 -5.41
N LYS A 331 11.17 20.37 -5.57
CA LYS A 331 10.67 20.79 -6.90
C LYS A 331 10.73 22.30 -7.06
N LYS A 332 11.24 22.77 -8.21
CA LYS A 332 11.41 24.19 -8.55
C LYS A 332 10.11 24.97 -8.48
N HIS A 333 8.98 24.35 -8.81
CA HIS A 333 7.67 25.02 -8.85
C HIS A 333 7.17 25.47 -7.47
N TYR A 334 7.64 24.87 -6.38
CA TYR A 334 7.38 25.35 -5.00
C TYR A 334 8.22 26.57 -4.61
N ARG A 335 9.19 26.99 -5.45
CA ARG A 335 9.97 28.24 -5.34
C ARG A 335 10.89 28.34 -4.11
N PHE A 336 11.21 27.23 -3.46
CA PHE A 336 12.21 27.19 -2.37
C PHE A 336 13.63 26.93 -2.86
N TYR A 337 13.76 26.13 -3.94
CA TYR A 337 15.02 25.72 -4.52
C TYR A 337 15.02 26.01 -6.03
N PRO A 338 16.18 26.27 -6.65
CA PRO A 338 16.26 26.58 -8.07
C PRO A 338 16.17 25.34 -8.99
N PHE A 339 16.13 24.13 -8.40
CA PHE A 339 16.21 22.84 -9.08
C PHE A 339 14.96 21.98 -8.85
N THR A 340 14.71 21.03 -9.74
CA THR A 340 13.77 19.91 -9.53
C THR A 340 14.56 18.61 -9.42
N LEU A 341 14.71 18.12 -8.18
CA LEU A 341 15.48 16.92 -7.80
C LEU A 341 14.60 15.68 -7.56
N ASP A 342 13.28 15.88 -7.47
CA ASP A 342 12.25 14.85 -7.54
C ASP A 342 11.56 14.95 -8.90
N GLU A 343 11.54 13.85 -9.65
CA GLU A 343 11.15 13.77 -11.07
C GLU A 343 11.93 14.78 -11.92
N ILE A 344 13.24 14.58 -12.13
CA ILE A 344 14.08 15.52 -12.90
C ILE A 344 13.40 15.86 -14.24
N TRP A 345 13.25 17.15 -14.54
CA TRP A 345 12.62 17.66 -15.77
C TRP A 345 13.62 18.32 -16.72
N TYR A 346 14.75 18.79 -16.16
CA TYR A 346 15.73 19.59 -16.87
C TYR A 346 17.11 18.96 -16.67
N GLU A 347 17.87 18.78 -17.75
CA GLU A 347 19.19 18.11 -17.68
C GLU A 347 20.16 18.82 -16.70
N HIS A 348 20.02 20.14 -16.50
CA HIS A 348 20.86 20.88 -15.54
C HIS A 348 20.54 20.62 -14.06
N ASP A 349 19.41 19.98 -13.75
CA ASP A 349 19.07 19.56 -12.39
C ASP A 349 19.79 18.25 -12.01
N GLU A 350 20.49 17.62 -12.96
CA GLU A 350 21.36 16.47 -12.74
C GLU A 350 22.57 16.81 -11.84
N GLU A 351 23.27 17.90 -12.16
CA GLU A 351 24.47 18.37 -11.44
C GLU A 351 24.26 18.51 -9.92
N PRO A 352 23.22 19.22 -9.41
CA PRO A 352 23.00 19.31 -7.97
C PRO A 352 22.62 17.97 -7.30
N PHE A 353 21.99 17.05 -8.02
CA PHE A 353 21.65 15.71 -7.53
C PHE A 353 22.92 14.88 -7.31
N GLU A 354 23.78 14.79 -8.32
CA GLU A 354 25.08 14.13 -8.26
C GLU A 354 26.01 14.78 -7.23
N ALA A 355 26.06 16.11 -7.20
CA ALA A 355 26.89 16.85 -6.26
C ALA A 355 26.52 16.55 -4.81
N TYR A 356 25.24 16.27 -4.51
CA TYR A 356 24.80 15.83 -3.19
C TYR A 356 25.29 14.41 -2.88
N TYR A 357 25.10 13.46 -3.81
CA TYR A 357 25.59 12.09 -3.67
C TYR A 357 27.11 12.05 -3.39
N ASP A 358 27.89 12.85 -4.13
CA ASP A 358 29.33 13.01 -3.96
C ASP A 358 29.76 13.53 -2.57
N ILE A 359 28.86 14.12 -1.81
CA ILE A 359 29.12 14.52 -0.43
C ILE A 359 29.05 13.29 0.49
N ILE A 360 28.07 12.42 0.26
CA ILE A 360 27.65 11.40 1.22
C ILE A 360 28.19 10.00 0.93
N LYS A 361 28.48 9.62 -0.32
CA LYS A 361 28.79 8.21 -0.70
C LYS A 361 29.80 7.51 0.22
N GLU A 362 30.98 8.13 0.40
CA GLU A 362 32.06 7.58 1.25
C GLU A 362 31.74 7.50 2.75
N THR A 363 30.63 8.08 3.21
CA THR A 363 30.28 8.07 4.64
C THR A 363 29.65 6.77 5.08
N TYR A 364 29.04 6.00 4.16
CA TYR A 364 28.35 4.75 4.47
C TYR A 364 28.79 3.55 3.60
N ASP A 365 29.78 3.69 2.71
CA ASP A 365 30.26 2.60 1.83
C ASP A 365 30.77 1.34 2.55
N THR A 366 31.11 1.43 3.84
CA THR A 366 31.71 0.32 4.61
C THR A 366 30.84 -0.20 5.76
N THR A 367 29.66 0.38 5.95
CA THR A 367 28.76 -0.02 7.03
C THR A 367 27.92 -1.24 6.66
N GLY A 368 27.48 -1.99 7.67
CA GLY A 368 26.45 -3.02 7.51
C GLY A 368 25.02 -2.46 7.48
N VAL A 369 24.84 -1.17 7.75
CA VAL A 369 23.54 -0.48 7.70
C VAL A 369 23.20 -0.12 6.24
N ARG A 370 21.96 -0.40 5.84
CA ARG A 370 21.51 -0.24 4.44
C ARG A 370 21.04 1.19 4.17
N PHE A 371 21.95 2.09 3.83
CA PHE A 371 21.58 3.42 3.31
C PHE A 371 21.35 3.35 1.80
N LEU A 372 20.28 4.01 1.33
CA LEU A 372 19.84 3.98 -0.06
C LEU A 372 19.69 5.40 -0.58
N PHE A 373 20.37 5.73 -1.67
CA PHE A 373 20.11 6.99 -2.37
C PHE A 373 18.93 6.81 -3.32
N ARG A 374 17.82 7.48 -3.04
CA ARG A 374 16.54 7.30 -3.75
C ARG A 374 16.35 8.32 -4.85
N THR A 375 15.81 7.88 -5.97
CA THR A 375 15.27 8.72 -7.04
C THR A 375 13.81 8.35 -7.35
N ASP A 376 12.97 9.36 -7.52
CA ASP A 376 11.63 9.24 -8.05
C ASP A 376 11.70 9.79 -9.48
N GLU A 377 11.74 8.89 -10.46
CA GLU A 377 12.21 9.20 -11.81
C GLU A 377 11.35 8.49 -12.84
N SER A 378 10.39 9.22 -13.41
CA SER A 378 9.62 8.75 -14.57
C SER A 378 10.08 9.41 -15.86
N ASN A 379 10.34 10.71 -15.80
CA ASN A 379 10.58 11.56 -16.96
C ASN A 379 11.86 11.18 -17.72
N TYR A 380 12.97 10.94 -17.01
CA TYR A 380 14.23 10.50 -17.63
C TYR A 380 14.54 9.02 -17.37
N TYR A 381 13.56 8.23 -16.92
CA TYR A 381 13.77 6.84 -16.52
C TYR A 381 14.58 6.02 -17.54
N GLY A 382 14.14 6.00 -18.81
CA GLY A 382 14.80 5.23 -19.86
C GLY A 382 16.27 5.61 -20.08
N VAL A 383 16.62 6.89 -19.89
CA VAL A 383 17.98 7.40 -20.06
C VAL A 383 18.82 7.17 -18.79
N HIS A 384 18.31 7.58 -17.63
CA HIS A 384 19.05 7.52 -16.35
C HIS A 384 19.26 6.07 -15.89
N ALA A 385 18.30 5.19 -16.15
CA ALA A 385 18.44 3.77 -15.85
C ALA A 385 19.52 3.10 -16.72
N GLN A 386 20.03 3.74 -17.78
CA GLN A 386 21.04 3.18 -18.70
C GLN A 386 22.38 3.92 -18.65
N ASN A 387 22.49 5.02 -17.90
CA ASN A 387 23.72 5.80 -17.76
C ASN A 387 24.31 5.69 -16.35
N HIS A 388 25.20 6.61 -15.97
CA HIS A 388 25.87 6.62 -14.67
C HIS A 388 24.94 6.86 -13.47
N TYR A 389 23.72 7.36 -13.67
CA TYR A 389 22.70 7.45 -12.61
C TYR A 389 22.36 6.08 -12.02
N ALA A 390 22.25 5.07 -12.87
CA ALA A 390 22.07 3.69 -12.45
C ALA A 390 23.20 3.16 -11.58
N ASP A 391 24.38 3.79 -11.56
CA ASP A 391 25.49 3.34 -10.71
C ASP A 391 25.29 3.80 -9.26
N PHE A 392 24.71 4.97 -9.02
CA PHE A 392 24.66 5.57 -7.67
C PHE A 392 23.26 5.70 -7.05
N CYS A 393 22.18 5.63 -7.83
CA CYS A 393 20.83 5.50 -7.27
C CYS A 393 20.56 4.04 -6.88
N ASP A 394 20.11 3.81 -5.65
CA ASP A 394 19.88 2.48 -5.09
C ASP A 394 18.41 2.06 -5.14
N LEU A 395 17.50 3.03 -4.98
CA LEU A 395 16.05 2.85 -4.99
C LEU A 395 15.42 3.77 -6.03
N TRP A 396 14.62 3.19 -6.92
CA TRP A 396 13.97 3.86 -8.04
C TRP A 396 12.46 3.77 -7.91
N VAL A 397 11.76 4.89 -7.96
CA VAL A 397 10.29 4.93 -8.02
C VAL A 397 9.86 5.48 -9.38
N VAL A 398 9.19 4.67 -10.19
CA VAL A 398 8.98 4.93 -11.63
C VAL A 398 7.51 4.77 -12.00
N ASN A 399 6.96 5.67 -12.82
CA ASN A 399 5.57 5.59 -13.24
C ASN A 399 5.36 4.29 -14.03
N THR A 400 4.35 3.53 -13.66
CA THR A 400 4.05 2.19 -14.21
C THR A 400 3.90 2.19 -15.72
N GLY A 401 3.26 3.21 -16.30
CA GLY A 401 3.09 3.31 -17.75
C GLY A 401 4.41 3.64 -18.45
N MET A 402 5.17 4.58 -17.90
CA MET A 402 6.46 5.01 -18.49
C MET A 402 7.55 3.95 -18.31
N PHE A 403 7.55 3.23 -17.19
CA PHE A 403 8.37 2.04 -16.95
C PHE A 403 8.19 1.00 -18.05
N SER A 404 6.94 0.76 -18.46
CA SER A 404 6.60 -0.26 -19.46
C SER A 404 7.16 0.02 -20.86
N TRP A 405 7.66 1.24 -21.13
CA TRP A 405 8.29 1.60 -22.39
C TRP A 405 9.73 1.09 -22.52
N PHE A 406 10.37 0.68 -21.42
CA PHE A 406 11.82 0.42 -21.38
C PHE A 406 12.17 -0.91 -20.69
N PRO A 407 11.85 -2.07 -21.28
CA PRO A 407 12.19 -3.38 -20.70
C PRO A 407 13.70 -3.55 -20.43
N ASP A 408 14.55 -3.03 -21.31
CA ASP A 408 16.01 -3.10 -21.14
C ASP A 408 16.51 -2.27 -19.95
N ALA A 409 15.84 -1.16 -19.62
CA ALA A 409 16.16 -0.36 -18.44
C ALA A 409 15.84 -1.12 -17.14
N ALA A 410 14.70 -1.81 -17.09
CA ALA A 410 14.32 -2.64 -15.95
C ALA A 410 15.34 -3.76 -15.72
N GLU A 411 15.73 -4.47 -16.79
CA GLU A 411 16.74 -5.53 -16.71
C GLU A 411 18.11 -4.98 -16.28
N ASN A 412 18.54 -3.81 -16.78
CA ASN A 412 19.80 -3.20 -16.36
C ASN A 412 19.81 -2.84 -14.86
N LEU A 413 18.73 -2.26 -14.34
CA LEU A 413 18.60 -1.95 -12.90
C LEU A 413 18.63 -3.23 -12.05
N LYS A 414 17.93 -4.27 -12.49
CA LYS A 414 17.95 -5.59 -11.84
C LYS A 414 19.35 -6.20 -11.80
N GLN A 415 20.08 -6.18 -12.92
CA GLN A 415 21.47 -6.68 -13.00
C GLN A 415 22.43 -5.90 -12.09
N LYS A 416 22.16 -4.62 -11.87
CA LYS A 416 22.91 -3.76 -10.94
C LYS A 416 22.46 -3.92 -9.47
N GLY A 417 21.48 -4.78 -9.19
CA GLY A 417 20.96 -5.03 -7.85
C GLY A 417 20.20 -3.83 -7.25
N LYS A 418 19.58 -3.02 -8.11
CA LYS A 418 18.83 -1.82 -7.69
C LYS A 418 17.40 -2.19 -7.33
N THR A 419 16.85 -1.50 -6.34
CA THR A 419 15.45 -1.66 -5.94
C THR A 419 14.56 -0.79 -6.83
N VAL A 420 13.47 -1.35 -7.36
CA VAL A 420 12.55 -0.65 -8.25
C VAL A 420 11.11 -0.79 -7.75
N TRP A 421 10.43 0.35 -7.59
CA TRP A 421 9.00 0.42 -7.30
C TRP A 421 8.24 1.09 -8.43
N LEU A 422 7.08 0.54 -8.76
CA LEU A 422 6.15 1.12 -9.74
C LEU A 422 5.19 2.09 -9.04
N TYR A 423 4.90 3.26 -9.61
CA TYR A 423 3.84 4.15 -9.08
C TYR A 423 2.87 4.60 -10.17
N GLY A 424 1.76 5.21 -9.77
CA GLY A 424 0.73 5.67 -10.69
C GLY A 424 -0.28 4.58 -11.08
N GLY A 425 -1.54 4.98 -11.22
CA GLY A 425 -2.64 4.07 -11.56
C GLY A 425 -3.21 3.25 -10.40
N VAL A 426 -2.70 3.42 -9.17
CA VAL A 426 -3.10 2.61 -8.01
C VAL A 426 -4.45 3.03 -7.40
N LEU A 427 -4.64 4.33 -7.16
CA LEU A 427 -5.92 4.86 -6.68
C LEU A 427 -6.58 5.68 -7.79
N ARG A 428 -7.89 5.51 -7.93
CA ARG A 428 -8.72 6.25 -8.89
C ARG A 428 -10.06 6.63 -8.25
N GLY A 429 -11.08 6.93 -9.06
CA GLY A 429 -12.41 7.23 -8.54
C GLY A 429 -12.98 6.05 -7.75
N LEU A 430 -13.80 6.32 -6.74
CA LEU A 430 -14.40 5.25 -5.93
C LEU A 430 -15.22 4.27 -6.77
N SER A 431 -15.89 4.75 -7.82
CA SER A 431 -16.68 3.97 -8.77
C SER A 431 -15.83 3.10 -9.70
N ASP A 432 -14.52 3.33 -9.81
CA ASP A 432 -13.65 2.55 -10.68
C ASP A 432 -13.46 1.12 -10.14
N SER A 433 -13.36 0.16 -11.06
CA SER A 433 -13.14 -1.25 -10.75
C SER A 433 -11.87 -1.49 -9.93
N PHE A 434 -11.95 -2.36 -8.91
CA PHE A 434 -10.82 -2.70 -8.06
C PHE A 434 -9.62 -3.25 -8.82
N VAL A 435 -9.84 -4.05 -9.87
CA VAL A 435 -8.72 -4.64 -10.62
C VAL A 435 -7.96 -3.59 -11.42
N THR A 436 -8.63 -2.51 -11.86
CA THR A 436 -7.98 -1.35 -12.47
C THR A 436 -7.12 -0.60 -11.46
N GLN A 437 -7.55 -0.54 -10.20
CA GLN A 437 -6.83 0.12 -9.10
C GLN A 437 -5.66 -0.73 -8.59
N PHE A 438 -5.83 -2.05 -8.41
CA PHE A 438 -4.86 -2.90 -7.70
C PHE A 438 -4.24 -3.99 -8.57
N THR A 439 -3.94 -3.66 -9.83
CA THR A 439 -3.13 -4.53 -10.70
C THR A 439 -1.63 -4.51 -10.37
N SER A 440 -1.17 -3.53 -9.59
CA SER A 440 0.26 -3.29 -9.34
C SER A 440 1.02 -4.47 -8.73
N PRO A 441 0.47 -5.27 -7.78
CA PRO A 441 1.16 -6.46 -7.31
C PRO A 441 1.43 -7.49 -8.42
N MET A 442 0.49 -7.65 -9.36
CA MET A 442 0.70 -8.57 -10.48
C MET A 442 1.71 -7.99 -11.47
N HIS A 443 1.65 -6.68 -11.74
CA HIS A 443 2.61 -6.03 -12.63
C HIS A 443 4.03 -6.11 -12.07
N ALA A 444 4.22 -5.79 -10.79
CA ALA A 444 5.51 -5.88 -10.14
C ALA A 444 6.08 -7.32 -10.17
N PHE A 445 5.23 -8.33 -9.92
CA PHE A 445 5.62 -9.74 -10.05
C PHE A 445 6.00 -10.12 -11.49
N MET A 446 5.25 -9.65 -12.48
CA MET A 446 5.50 -9.98 -13.89
C MET A 446 6.74 -9.29 -14.45
N ALA A 447 7.01 -8.06 -14.00
CA ALA A 447 8.19 -7.27 -14.37
C ALA A 447 9.45 -7.61 -13.55
N ASP A 448 9.34 -8.49 -12.54
CA ASP A 448 10.42 -8.82 -11.61
C ASP A 448 11.01 -7.59 -10.89
N VAL A 449 10.13 -6.72 -10.37
CA VAL A 449 10.52 -5.54 -9.58
C VAL A 449 10.01 -5.63 -8.13
N ASP A 450 10.63 -4.86 -7.24
CA ASP A 450 10.55 -5.04 -5.78
C ASP A 450 9.27 -4.53 -5.13
N GLY A 451 8.46 -3.72 -5.82
CA GLY A 451 7.32 -3.09 -5.18
C GLY A 451 6.52 -2.12 -6.03
N PHE A 452 5.59 -1.44 -5.35
CA PHE A 452 4.83 -0.34 -5.90
C PHE A 452 4.47 0.68 -4.82
N CYS A 453 4.20 1.91 -5.23
CA CYS A 453 3.88 3.03 -4.36
C CYS A 453 2.44 3.54 -4.60
N VAL A 454 1.69 3.60 -3.50
CA VAL A 454 0.49 4.43 -3.34
C VAL A 454 0.96 5.80 -2.88
N TRP A 455 0.78 6.80 -3.73
CA TRP A 455 1.36 8.15 -3.53
C TRP A 455 0.96 8.82 -2.22
N ASN A 456 -0.26 8.63 -1.74
CA ASN A 456 -0.68 9.17 -0.46
C ASN A 456 -1.57 8.16 0.27
N ALA A 457 -1.30 7.89 1.52
CA ALA A 457 -2.00 6.85 2.26
C ALA A 457 -2.95 7.41 3.29
N PHE A 458 -2.66 8.61 3.78
CA PHE A 458 -3.34 9.22 4.92
C PHE A 458 -3.20 10.74 4.88
N GLY A 459 -4.28 11.47 5.17
CA GLY A 459 -4.25 12.93 5.27
C GLY A 459 -5.38 13.63 4.54
N HIS A 460 -6.63 13.39 4.97
CA HIS A 460 -7.81 14.03 4.39
C HIS A 460 -7.88 15.56 4.59
N GLY A 461 -6.89 16.16 5.26
CA GLY A 461 -6.82 17.60 5.50
C GLY A 461 -8.07 18.11 6.21
N ALA A 462 -8.64 19.20 5.68
CA ALA A 462 -9.88 19.79 6.20
C ALA A 462 -11.14 19.28 5.46
N SER A 463 -11.00 18.32 4.54
CA SER A 463 -12.12 17.81 3.74
C SER A 463 -13.12 17.06 4.62
N ASP A 464 -14.42 17.20 4.33
CA ASP A 464 -15.45 16.34 4.89
C ASP A 464 -15.39 14.98 4.18
N TYR A 465 -14.44 14.14 4.59
CA TYR A 465 -14.13 12.85 3.96
C TYR A 465 -15.29 11.86 3.95
N LEU A 466 -16.33 12.10 4.75
CA LEU A 466 -17.57 11.34 4.63
C LEU A 466 -18.29 11.70 3.33
N LYS A 467 -18.41 12.99 2.99
CA LYS A 467 -19.13 13.45 1.78
C LYS A 467 -18.33 13.39 0.50
N ALA A 468 -17.08 13.81 0.56
CA ALA A 468 -16.20 13.89 -0.60
C ALA A 468 -14.81 13.41 -0.18
N PRO A 469 -14.61 12.10 -0.03
CA PRO A 469 -13.27 11.56 0.21
C PRO A 469 -12.37 11.90 -0.97
N ILE A 470 -11.11 12.21 -0.69
CA ILE A 470 -10.07 12.38 -1.72
C ILE A 470 -9.60 10.98 -2.14
N SER A 471 -10.50 10.21 -2.74
CA SER A 471 -10.31 8.77 -2.96
C SER A 471 -9.24 8.46 -4.01
N ASP A 472 -9.04 9.33 -4.98
CA ASP A 472 -7.99 9.22 -5.99
C ASP A 472 -6.58 9.39 -5.41
N GLU A 473 -6.46 9.93 -4.19
CA GLU A 473 -5.20 10.09 -3.50
C GLU A 473 -5.06 9.23 -2.24
N ILE A 474 -6.12 8.96 -1.47
CA ILE A 474 -6.04 8.40 -0.11
C ILE A 474 -6.74 7.04 0.01
N ILE A 475 -6.12 6.09 0.72
CA ILE A 475 -6.62 4.72 0.92
C ILE A 475 -7.07 4.40 2.36
N MET A 476 -6.86 5.29 3.33
CA MET A 476 -7.27 5.10 4.74
C MET A 476 -8.11 6.25 5.24
N TYR A 477 -8.91 6.01 6.29
CA TYR A 477 -9.81 7.00 6.87
C TYR A 477 -9.48 7.25 8.35
N PRO A 478 -9.64 8.47 8.86
CA PRO A 478 -9.63 8.70 10.30
C PRO A 478 -10.98 8.28 10.90
N GLY A 479 -10.98 7.67 12.08
CA GLY A 479 -12.19 7.18 12.75
C GLY A 479 -13.01 8.23 13.49
N VAL A 480 -12.51 9.47 13.61
CA VAL A 480 -13.06 10.49 14.51
C VAL A 480 -14.50 10.89 14.21
N ARG A 481 -14.95 10.83 12.95
CA ARG A 481 -16.35 11.11 12.60
C ARG A 481 -17.29 9.97 13.00
N PHE A 482 -16.71 8.82 13.28
CA PHE A 482 -17.31 7.70 13.96
C PHE A 482 -16.83 7.62 15.41
N GLY A 483 -16.46 8.72 16.06
CA GLY A 483 -16.10 8.73 17.49
C GLY A 483 -15.02 7.73 17.89
N LEU A 484 -14.19 7.28 16.93
CA LEU A 484 -13.07 6.37 17.14
C LEU A 484 -11.78 7.17 17.03
N GLU A 485 -10.96 7.12 18.07
CA GLU A 485 -9.60 7.68 18.08
C GLU A 485 -8.62 6.65 17.49
N ALA A 486 -8.88 6.23 16.24
CA ALA A 486 -8.12 5.22 15.52
C ALA A 486 -8.22 5.45 14.00
N PRO A 487 -7.27 4.96 13.18
CA PRO A 487 -7.45 4.86 11.75
C PRO A 487 -8.41 3.73 11.38
N LEU A 488 -9.06 3.85 10.22
CA LEU A 488 -9.99 2.90 9.64
C LEU A 488 -9.51 2.46 8.26
N PRO A 489 -9.60 1.15 7.93
CA PRO A 489 -9.26 0.67 6.61
C PRO A 489 -10.34 1.06 5.58
N SER A 490 -9.96 1.14 4.31
CA SER A 490 -10.91 1.14 3.20
C SER A 490 -11.08 -0.26 2.62
N ILE A 491 -12.15 -0.50 1.86
CA ILE A 491 -12.31 -1.71 1.06
C ILE A 491 -11.16 -1.82 0.05
N ARG A 492 -10.74 -0.70 -0.54
CA ARG A 492 -9.56 -0.63 -1.41
C ARG A 492 -8.28 -1.15 -0.74
N LEU A 493 -8.03 -0.79 0.52
CA LEU A 493 -6.91 -1.34 1.31
C LEU A 493 -7.06 -2.85 1.56
N LYS A 494 -8.28 -3.34 1.81
CA LYS A 494 -8.56 -4.79 1.95
C LYS A 494 -8.31 -5.54 0.64
N PHE A 495 -8.74 -4.97 -0.48
CA PHE A 495 -8.50 -5.56 -1.80
C PHE A 495 -7.00 -5.60 -2.13
N MET A 496 -6.27 -4.50 -1.89
CA MET A 496 -4.80 -4.46 -2.03
C MET A 496 -4.11 -5.50 -1.15
N ARG A 497 -4.52 -5.67 0.11
CA ARG A 497 -3.99 -6.74 0.97
C ARG A 497 -4.24 -8.11 0.34
N ASN A 498 -5.45 -8.35 -0.18
CA ASN A 498 -5.80 -9.65 -0.75
C ASN A 498 -4.98 -9.96 -2.01
N THR A 499 -4.67 -8.96 -2.85
CA THR A 499 -3.77 -9.12 -4.00
C THR A 499 -2.30 -9.25 -3.59
N MET A 500 -1.86 -8.56 -2.52
CA MET A 500 -0.54 -8.74 -1.93
C MET A 500 -0.32 -10.14 -1.34
N GLN A 501 -1.34 -10.73 -0.69
CA GLN A 501 -1.27 -12.11 -0.20
C GLN A 501 -1.06 -13.11 -1.34
N LEU A 502 -1.73 -12.88 -2.47
CA LEU A 502 -1.54 -13.68 -3.66
C LEU A 502 -0.12 -13.50 -4.23
N ALA A 503 0.36 -12.26 -4.33
CA ALA A 503 1.74 -11.97 -4.76
C ALA A 503 2.76 -12.67 -3.85
N ASP A 504 2.60 -12.58 -2.53
CA ASP A 504 3.45 -13.25 -1.55
C ASP A 504 3.42 -14.79 -1.69
N ALA A 505 2.27 -15.38 -2.02
CA ALA A 505 2.19 -16.81 -2.32
C ALA A 505 2.90 -17.16 -3.66
N MET A 506 2.82 -16.28 -4.67
CA MET A 506 3.47 -16.45 -5.97
C MET A 506 4.99 -16.25 -5.94
N MET A 507 5.52 -15.52 -4.95
CA MET A 507 6.96 -15.27 -4.78
C MET A 507 7.60 -16.15 -3.69
N GLY A 508 6.85 -16.49 -2.64
CA GLY A 508 7.40 -17.16 -1.45
C GLY A 508 7.46 -18.68 -1.54
N THR A 509 8.49 -19.25 -0.89
CA THR A 509 8.43 -20.57 -0.22
C THR A 509 9.21 -20.52 1.10
N ASN A 510 9.21 -21.61 1.89
CA ASN A 510 10.02 -21.80 3.10
C ASN A 510 11.54 -21.68 2.82
N GLY A 511 12.04 -20.44 2.76
CA GLY A 511 13.48 -20.15 2.63
C GLY A 511 14.05 -20.27 1.22
N PHE A 512 13.22 -20.44 0.19
CA PHE A 512 13.64 -20.38 -1.21
C PHE A 512 12.73 -19.45 -1.98
N ASP A 513 13.28 -18.45 -2.63
CA ASP A 513 12.55 -17.70 -3.64
C ASP A 513 12.05 -18.69 -4.71
N ILE A 514 10.80 -18.56 -5.15
CA ILE A 514 10.27 -19.27 -6.32
C ILE A 514 11.19 -19.06 -7.54
N GLU A 515 11.94 -17.95 -7.58
CA GLU A 515 13.04 -17.67 -8.52
C GLU A 515 14.11 -18.77 -8.59
N SER A 516 14.39 -19.47 -7.50
CA SER A 516 15.41 -20.53 -7.47
C SER A 516 15.00 -21.82 -8.20
N LYS A 517 13.72 -21.97 -8.55
CA LYS A 517 13.17 -23.16 -9.24
C LYS A 517 12.65 -22.76 -10.63
N TYR A 518 13.56 -22.73 -11.60
CA TYR A 518 13.41 -22.25 -12.99
C TYR A 518 12.16 -22.69 -13.80
N GLY A 519 11.32 -23.62 -13.32
CA GLY A 519 10.04 -23.97 -13.95
C GLY A 519 8.78 -23.47 -13.22
N LEU A 520 8.86 -23.25 -11.92
CA LEU A 520 7.70 -22.89 -11.10
C LEU A 520 7.27 -21.44 -11.37
N LYS A 521 8.23 -20.50 -11.27
CA LYS A 521 7.98 -19.07 -11.55
C LYS A 521 7.36 -18.87 -12.92
N ARG A 522 7.94 -19.51 -13.95
CA ARG A 522 7.44 -19.47 -15.32
C ARG A 522 5.98 -19.93 -15.40
N LYS A 523 5.64 -21.07 -14.77
CA LYS A 523 4.27 -21.57 -14.78
C LYS A 523 3.29 -20.66 -14.06
N VAL A 524 3.70 -20.03 -12.96
CA VAL A 524 2.88 -19.01 -12.26
C VAL A 524 2.68 -17.79 -13.15
N LYS A 525 3.74 -17.27 -13.79
CA LYS A 525 3.66 -16.19 -14.78
C LYS A 525 2.72 -16.54 -15.94
N ASP A 526 2.74 -17.78 -16.44
CA ASP A 526 1.82 -18.24 -17.49
C ASP A 526 0.36 -18.24 -17.04
N ILE A 527 0.09 -18.62 -15.78
CA ILE A 527 -1.26 -18.52 -15.19
C ILE A 527 -1.69 -17.05 -15.12
N VAL A 528 -0.81 -16.15 -14.66
CA VAL A 528 -1.10 -14.71 -14.61
C VAL A 528 -1.38 -14.17 -16.03
N ASN A 529 -0.51 -14.42 -17.00
CA ASN A 529 -0.70 -14.03 -18.40
C ASN A 529 -2.03 -14.52 -18.97
N LYS A 530 -2.37 -15.80 -18.75
CA LYS A 530 -3.65 -16.38 -19.19
C LYS A 530 -4.85 -15.60 -18.64
N HIS A 531 -4.84 -15.25 -17.35
CA HIS A 531 -5.94 -14.48 -16.75
C HIS A 531 -5.98 -13.05 -17.31
N TYR A 532 -4.83 -12.40 -17.48
CA TYR A 532 -4.76 -11.08 -18.11
C TYR A 532 -5.03 -11.10 -19.64
N GLY A 533 -5.09 -12.28 -20.25
CA GLY A 533 -5.33 -12.45 -21.69
C GLY A 533 -4.12 -12.10 -22.54
N PHE A 534 -2.92 -12.31 -22.03
CA PHE A 534 -1.65 -12.14 -22.73
C PHE A 534 -1.10 -13.50 -23.19
N ASP A 535 -0.56 -13.55 -24.41
CA ASP A 535 0.06 -14.76 -24.96
C ASP A 535 1.46 -15.01 -24.40
N SER A 536 2.14 -13.94 -23.94
CA SER A 536 3.50 -13.93 -23.39
C SER A 536 3.66 -12.79 -22.37
N ASP A 537 4.86 -12.68 -21.78
CA ASP A 537 5.21 -11.56 -20.91
C ASP A 537 5.25 -10.21 -21.67
N ASP A 538 5.25 -10.22 -23.00
CA ASP A 538 5.28 -8.99 -23.82
C ASP A 538 4.03 -8.12 -23.60
N GLY A 539 2.92 -8.70 -23.14
CA GLY A 539 1.69 -7.97 -22.83
C GLY A 539 1.80 -6.98 -21.67
N TRP A 540 2.87 -7.07 -20.86
CA TRP A 540 3.15 -6.14 -19.77
C TRP A 540 3.97 -4.92 -20.21
N TRP A 541 4.55 -4.98 -21.41
CA TRP A 541 5.40 -3.95 -21.98
C TRP A 541 4.65 -3.20 -23.09
N LYS A 542 5.09 -1.98 -23.36
CA LYS A 542 4.54 -1.11 -24.39
C LYS A 542 5.63 -0.69 -25.35
N GLU A 543 5.23 -0.37 -26.56
CA GLU A 543 6.13 0.26 -27.53
C GLU A 543 6.66 1.58 -26.97
N THR A 544 7.98 1.77 -27.04
CA THR A 544 8.62 3.02 -26.64
C THR A 544 8.14 4.15 -27.56
N PRO A 545 7.52 5.23 -27.02
CA PRO A 545 7.02 6.30 -27.87
C PRO A 545 8.14 7.07 -28.56
N ASP A 546 7.93 7.53 -29.81
CA ASP A 546 8.91 8.32 -30.57
C ASP A 546 9.40 9.58 -29.84
N PHE A 547 8.55 10.19 -29.00
CA PHE A 547 8.91 11.39 -28.25
C PHE A 547 9.80 11.10 -27.03
N ALA A 548 9.97 9.85 -26.63
CA ALA A 548 10.71 9.47 -25.42
C ALA A 548 12.20 9.86 -25.47
N ASP A 549 12.76 10.05 -26.67
CA ASP A 549 14.13 10.54 -26.88
C ASP A 549 14.25 12.07 -26.86
N THR A 550 13.15 12.79 -26.67
CA THR A 550 13.13 14.26 -26.56
C THR A 550 13.06 14.69 -25.10
N PRO A 551 13.54 15.90 -24.73
CA PRO A 551 13.49 16.34 -23.35
C PRO A 551 12.05 16.35 -22.78
N PRO A 552 11.79 15.75 -21.61
CA PRO A 552 10.44 15.55 -21.06
C PRO A 552 9.62 16.82 -20.90
N ARG A 553 10.27 17.97 -20.69
CA ARG A 553 9.62 19.30 -20.67
C ARG A 553 8.81 19.64 -21.93
N TYR A 554 8.97 18.90 -23.02
CA TYR A 554 8.22 19.08 -24.27
C TYR A 554 7.09 18.07 -24.47
N TRP A 555 6.95 17.05 -23.62
CA TRP A 555 5.90 16.04 -23.79
C TRP A 555 4.54 16.57 -23.32
N ASP A 556 3.47 16.05 -23.90
CA ASP A 556 2.09 16.37 -23.50
C ASP A 556 1.59 15.43 -22.40
N PHE A 557 1.70 15.90 -21.14
CA PHE A 557 1.17 15.25 -19.94
C PHE A 557 -0.30 15.55 -19.66
N GLY A 558 -0.99 16.29 -20.54
CA GLY A 558 -2.41 16.55 -20.39
C GLY A 558 -3.22 15.25 -20.37
N ARG A 559 -4.39 15.27 -19.73
CA ARG A 559 -5.34 14.14 -19.81
C ARG A 559 -5.75 13.94 -21.27
N GLY A 560 -5.59 12.73 -21.79
CA GLY A 560 -5.74 12.41 -23.21
C GLY A 560 -4.60 12.92 -24.11
N GLY A 561 -3.53 13.46 -23.53
CA GLY A 561 -2.30 13.86 -24.21
C GLY A 561 -1.46 12.67 -24.67
N GLU A 562 -0.31 12.94 -25.28
CA GLU A 562 0.58 11.91 -25.84
C GLU A 562 1.11 10.95 -24.77
N VAL A 563 1.52 11.46 -23.60
CA VAL A 563 2.01 10.62 -22.48
C VAL A 563 0.88 9.74 -21.93
N ASP A 564 -0.30 10.32 -21.67
CA ASP A 564 -1.46 9.57 -21.15
C ASP A 564 -1.90 8.45 -22.10
N LYS A 565 -1.89 8.72 -23.42
CA LYS A 565 -2.16 7.72 -24.46
C LYS A 565 -1.10 6.61 -24.47
N ALA A 566 0.18 6.98 -24.38
CA ALA A 566 1.29 6.03 -24.38
C ALA A 566 1.35 5.18 -23.08
N CYS A 567 0.85 5.69 -21.96
CA CYS A 567 0.72 4.94 -20.70
C CYS A 567 -0.54 4.06 -20.66
N SER A 568 -1.52 4.31 -21.54
CA SER A 568 -2.81 3.63 -21.56
C SER A 568 -2.89 2.52 -22.62
N PRO A 569 -3.86 1.59 -22.51
CA PRO A 569 -4.58 1.26 -21.29
C PRO A 569 -3.67 0.54 -20.27
N ALA A 570 -4.06 0.54 -19.00
CA ALA A 570 -3.42 -0.29 -17.98
C ALA A 570 -3.66 -1.80 -18.25
N PRO A 571 -2.80 -2.72 -17.77
CA PRO A 571 -2.93 -4.16 -18.05
C PRO A 571 -4.29 -4.77 -17.72
N ALA A 572 -4.92 -4.30 -16.63
CA ALA A 572 -6.24 -4.77 -16.18
C ALA A 572 -7.43 -4.01 -16.79
N SER A 573 -7.21 -3.08 -17.72
CA SER A 573 -8.30 -2.27 -18.28
C SER A 573 -9.33 -3.12 -19.02
N GLY A 574 -10.62 -2.87 -18.75
CA GLY A 574 -11.73 -3.60 -19.37
C GLY A 574 -11.90 -5.04 -18.85
N LYS A 575 -11.14 -5.45 -17.84
CA LYS A 575 -11.19 -6.80 -17.28
C LYS A 575 -12.19 -6.91 -16.13
N SER A 576 -12.87 -8.05 -16.05
CA SER A 576 -13.73 -8.38 -14.91
C SER A 576 -12.90 -8.48 -13.63
N PRO A 577 -13.31 -7.85 -12.52
CA PRO A 577 -12.63 -8.00 -11.23
C PRO A 577 -12.70 -9.44 -10.69
N ARG A 578 -13.67 -10.25 -11.16
CA ARG A 578 -13.74 -11.70 -10.86
C ARG A 578 -12.47 -12.46 -11.31
N MET A 579 -11.72 -11.92 -12.26
CA MET A 579 -10.42 -12.45 -12.65
C MET A 579 -9.50 -12.69 -11.44
N MET A 580 -9.48 -11.80 -10.45
CA MET A 580 -8.58 -11.95 -9.29
C MET A 580 -8.97 -13.15 -8.41
N GLU A 581 -10.26 -13.46 -8.32
CA GLU A 581 -10.71 -14.69 -7.67
C GLU A 581 -10.22 -15.92 -8.44
N ARG A 582 -10.46 -15.97 -9.75
CA ARG A 582 -10.07 -17.10 -10.61
C ARG A 582 -8.56 -17.32 -10.61
N LEU A 583 -7.80 -16.23 -10.70
CA LEU A 583 -6.34 -16.24 -10.62
C LEU A 583 -5.88 -16.82 -9.28
N ARG A 584 -6.41 -16.32 -8.16
CA ARG A 584 -6.11 -16.85 -6.82
C ARG A 584 -6.40 -18.34 -6.72
N GLN A 585 -7.57 -18.80 -7.18
CA GLN A 585 -7.94 -20.21 -7.16
C GLN A 585 -6.95 -21.08 -7.93
N GLU A 586 -6.63 -20.70 -9.17
CA GLU A 586 -5.73 -21.46 -10.04
C GLU A 586 -4.29 -21.47 -9.51
N VAL A 587 -3.78 -20.34 -9.03
CA VAL A 587 -2.45 -20.22 -8.42
C VAL A 587 -2.35 -21.06 -7.16
N LEU A 588 -3.30 -20.93 -6.22
CA LEU A 588 -3.25 -21.68 -4.97
C LEU A 588 -3.39 -23.19 -5.19
N ALA A 589 -4.25 -23.62 -6.13
CA ALA A 589 -4.38 -25.02 -6.49
C ALA A 589 -3.08 -25.56 -7.11
N TYR A 590 -2.48 -24.80 -8.03
CA TYR A 590 -1.22 -25.17 -8.65
C TYR A 590 -0.09 -25.28 -7.60
N LEU A 591 0.12 -24.24 -6.81
CA LEU A 591 1.14 -24.22 -5.75
C LEU A 591 0.90 -25.33 -4.72
N GLY A 592 -0.34 -25.54 -4.29
CA GLY A 592 -0.69 -26.62 -3.36
C GLY A 592 -0.42 -28.01 -3.92
N SER A 593 -0.53 -28.21 -5.24
CA SER A 593 -0.25 -29.50 -5.88
C SER A 593 1.25 -29.82 -6.02
N THR A 594 2.13 -28.83 -5.83
CA THR A 594 3.58 -28.99 -6.06
C THR A 594 4.32 -29.65 -4.89
N GLY A 595 3.70 -29.75 -3.71
CA GLY A 595 4.34 -30.24 -2.48
C GLY A 595 5.39 -29.28 -1.90
N LEU A 596 5.45 -28.02 -2.36
CA LEU A 596 6.47 -27.06 -1.93
C LEU A 596 6.29 -26.52 -0.51
N PHE A 597 5.07 -26.60 0.01
CA PHE A 597 4.68 -26.03 1.30
C PHE A 597 4.35 -27.11 2.34
N GLU A 598 4.59 -28.39 2.01
CA GLU A 598 4.45 -29.53 2.93
C GLU A 598 5.68 -29.70 3.84
#